data_AF-A0A3S4QSQ9-F1
#
_entry.id   AF-A0A3S4QSQ9-F1
#
_cell.length_a   1.000
_cell.length_b   1.000
_cell.length_c   1.000
_cell.angle_alpha   90.00
_cell.angle_beta   90.00
_cell.angle_gamma   90.00
#
_symmetry.space_group_name_H-M   'P 1'
#
loop_
_entity.id
_entity.type
_entity.pdbx_description
1 polymer ?
#
loop_
_entity_poly.entity_id
_entity_poly.type
_entity_poly.pdbx_seq_one_letter_code
_entity_poly.pdbx_strand_id
1 'polypeptide(L)'
;MYLIEAFFSLQKSDFSLEKQAHCVNQLIEQWRYNGQIIGREIPQFLAEQENQQGLAVRVTCPEQTSLLAEFNNQPVTQALLEAEKCGVFFESFQIVAEDLNSDITASETPSWQLLYTTYLQSCSPLHSGDTLQPIPLYKQLKNIPHLAMDTIKWQENWQACDQLQMNGSVLEKEALEQISSTETHLFKHGYHLAQEITRHSGIPTYYYLYRIGGESREAELHSHCPLCKRAWTLEQPLFDFLYFKCDHCRLISNLSWHWQ
;
A
#
# COMPACT_ATOMS: atom_id res chain seq x y z
N MET A 1 10.97 -3.68 -7.23
CA MET A 1 10.07 -4.82 -6.89
C MET A 1 10.33 -6.00 -7.81
N TYR A 2 9.64 -7.13 -7.63
CA TYR A 2 9.90 -8.35 -8.40
C TYR A 2 8.63 -8.91 -9.04
N LEU A 3 8.73 -9.27 -10.32
CA LEU A 3 7.73 -10.09 -10.99
C LEU A 3 7.95 -11.55 -10.58
N ILE A 4 6.93 -12.15 -9.96
CA ILE A 4 6.95 -13.52 -9.47
C ILE A 4 5.83 -14.32 -10.14
N GLU A 5 6.15 -15.54 -10.58
CA GLU A 5 5.17 -16.52 -11.00
C GLU A 5 4.95 -17.52 -9.87
N ALA A 6 3.72 -17.62 -9.37
CA ALA A 6 3.31 -18.53 -8.31
C ALA A 6 2.50 -19.67 -8.92
N PHE A 7 2.88 -20.91 -8.61
CA PHE A 7 2.28 -22.13 -9.16
C PHE A 7 1.51 -22.91 -8.11
N PHE A 8 0.33 -23.37 -8.50
CA PHE A 8 -0.59 -24.16 -7.70
C PHE A 8 -0.87 -25.48 -8.41
N SER A 9 -0.56 -26.61 -7.78
CA SER A 9 -0.94 -27.92 -8.33
C SER A 9 -2.43 -28.16 -8.16
N LEU A 10 -3.04 -28.85 -9.12
CA LEU A 10 -4.42 -29.31 -9.06
C LEU A 10 -4.45 -30.81 -8.85
N GLN A 11 -5.00 -31.26 -7.73
CA GLN A 11 -5.28 -32.68 -7.54
C GLN A 11 -6.51 -33.10 -8.34
N LYS A 12 -6.43 -34.32 -8.90
CA LYS A 12 -7.57 -35.00 -9.51
C LYS A 12 -8.65 -35.16 -8.45
N SER A 13 -9.69 -34.35 -8.56
CA SER A 13 -10.78 -34.22 -7.60
C SER A 13 -12.08 -33.96 -8.36
N ASP A 14 -13.22 -34.09 -7.68
CA ASP A 14 -14.54 -33.81 -8.27
C ASP A 14 -14.82 -32.30 -8.42
N PHE A 15 -13.82 -31.43 -8.19
CA PHE A 15 -13.99 -29.99 -8.28
C PHE A 15 -13.81 -29.49 -9.71
N SER A 16 -14.66 -28.54 -10.12
CA SER A 16 -14.51 -27.89 -11.41
C SER A 16 -13.32 -26.92 -11.39
N LEU A 17 -12.76 -26.64 -12.57
CA LEU A 17 -11.70 -25.67 -12.72
C LEU A 17 -12.13 -24.28 -12.24
N GLU A 18 -13.40 -23.88 -12.42
CA GLU A 18 -13.88 -22.58 -11.93
C GLU A 18 -13.82 -22.49 -10.40
N LYS A 19 -14.15 -23.57 -9.69
CA LYS A 19 -14.07 -23.61 -8.23
C LYS A 19 -12.63 -23.52 -7.75
N GLN A 20 -11.72 -24.24 -8.38
CA GLN A 20 -10.29 -24.22 -8.04
C GLN A 20 -9.66 -22.85 -8.32
N ALA A 21 -9.98 -22.26 -9.48
CA ALA A 21 -9.63 -20.89 -9.84
C ALA A 21 -10.15 -19.86 -8.83
N HIS A 22 -11.37 -20.04 -8.33
CA HIS A 22 -11.92 -19.18 -7.30
C HIS A 22 -11.11 -19.24 -5.99
N CYS A 23 -10.69 -20.43 -5.55
CA CYS A 23 -9.86 -20.58 -4.35
C CYS A 23 -8.51 -19.87 -4.47
N VAL A 24 -7.85 -19.95 -5.63
CA VAL A 24 -6.63 -19.19 -5.90
C VAL A 24 -6.89 -17.69 -5.83
N ASN A 25 -8.00 -17.20 -6.41
CA ASN A 25 -8.37 -15.79 -6.31
C ASN A 25 -8.62 -15.32 -4.87
N GLN A 26 -9.19 -16.16 -4.00
CA GLN A 26 -9.34 -15.84 -2.57
C GLN A 26 -7.98 -15.70 -1.89
N LEU A 27 -7.01 -16.56 -2.22
CA LEU A 27 -5.64 -16.43 -1.70
C LEU A 27 -4.94 -15.17 -2.21
N ILE A 28 -5.07 -14.85 -3.51
CA ILE A 28 -4.55 -13.61 -4.11
C ILE A 28 -5.06 -12.40 -3.33
N GLU A 29 -6.36 -12.36 -3.02
CA GLU A 29 -6.96 -11.28 -2.23
C GLU A 29 -6.35 -11.17 -0.83
N GLN A 30 -6.12 -12.30 -0.14
CA GLN A 30 -5.48 -12.29 1.18
C GLN A 30 -4.00 -11.87 1.12
N TRP A 31 -3.25 -12.31 0.11
CA TRP A 31 -1.88 -11.83 -0.11
C TRP A 31 -1.84 -10.32 -0.34
N ARG A 32 -2.81 -9.80 -1.09
CA ARG A 32 -2.94 -8.37 -1.36
C ARG A 32 -3.27 -7.58 -0.09
N TYR A 33 -4.23 -8.04 0.71
CA TYR A 33 -4.57 -7.38 1.97
C TYR A 33 -3.48 -7.47 3.03
N ASN A 34 -2.63 -8.51 2.98
CA ASN A 34 -1.43 -8.58 3.81
C ASN A 34 -0.29 -7.69 3.28
N GLY A 35 -0.36 -7.24 2.02
CA GLY A 35 0.68 -6.47 1.34
C GLY A 35 1.85 -7.30 0.78
N GLN A 36 1.69 -8.62 0.67
CA GLN A 36 2.70 -9.53 0.07
C GLN A 36 2.78 -9.38 -1.45
N ILE A 37 1.68 -8.96 -2.09
CA ILE A 37 1.61 -8.64 -3.51
C ILE A 37 1.02 -7.25 -3.71
N ILE A 38 1.37 -6.64 -4.83
CA ILE A 38 0.95 -5.30 -5.24
C ILE A 38 0.14 -5.41 -6.54
N GLY A 39 -0.82 -4.50 -6.70
CA GLY A 39 -1.69 -4.43 -7.87
C GLY A 39 -3.07 -5.06 -7.64
N ARG A 40 -3.89 -5.00 -8.69
CA ARG A 40 -5.27 -5.53 -8.71
C ARG A 40 -5.52 -6.45 -9.91
N GLU A 41 -4.86 -6.17 -11.03
CA GLU A 41 -4.97 -6.96 -12.25
C GLU A 41 -3.95 -8.10 -12.21
N ILE A 42 -4.38 -9.24 -11.69
CA ILE A 42 -3.51 -10.39 -11.49
C ILE A 42 -3.99 -11.51 -12.43
N PRO A 43 -3.25 -11.78 -13.53
CA PRO A 43 -3.64 -12.82 -14.45
C PRO A 43 -3.43 -14.19 -13.82
N GLN A 44 -4.43 -15.05 -14.00
CA GLN A 44 -4.39 -16.46 -13.68
C GLN A 44 -4.57 -17.28 -14.95
N PHE A 45 -3.77 -18.33 -15.12
CA PHE A 45 -3.79 -19.17 -16.31
C PHE A 45 -3.48 -20.64 -15.96
N LEU A 46 -3.87 -21.55 -16.86
CA LEU A 46 -3.46 -22.95 -16.77
C LEU A 46 -1.97 -23.07 -17.07
N ALA A 47 -1.27 -23.84 -16.24
CA ALA A 47 0.15 -24.09 -16.39
C ALA A 47 0.47 -25.57 -16.12
N GLU A 48 1.66 -25.98 -16.52
CA GLU A 48 2.20 -27.31 -16.22
C GLU A 48 3.62 -27.15 -15.71
N GLN A 49 3.92 -27.73 -14.53
CA GLN A 49 5.24 -27.73 -13.93
C GLN A 49 5.57 -29.17 -13.49
N GLU A 50 6.74 -29.68 -13.88
CA GLU A 50 7.18 -31.05 -13.53
C GLU A 50 6.16 -32.16 -13.86
N ASN A 51 5.45 -32.04 -15.00
CA ASN A 51 4.35 -32.91 -15.44
C ASN A 51 3.11 -32.90 -14.54
N GLN A 52 2.96 -31.88 -13.69
CA GLN A 52 1.76 -31.62 -12.91
C GLN A 52 0.98 -30.46 -13.54
N GLN A 53 -0.30 -30.71 -13.83
CA GLN A 53 -1.20 -29.63 -14.25
C GLN A 53 -1.58 -28.76 -13.05
N GLY A 54 -1.63 -27.47 -13.30
CA GLY A 54 -1.82 -26.47 -12.26
C GLY A 54 -2.48 -25.20 -12.75
N LEU A 55 -2.67 -24.29 -11.80
CA LEU A 55 -2.91 -22.88 -12.07
C LEU A 55 -1.64 -22.11 -11.76
N ALA A 56 -1.32 -21.11 -12.56
CA ALA A 56 -0.27 -20.16 -12.28
C ALA A 56 -0.82 -18.74 -12.26
N VAL A 57 -0.19 -17.89 -11.46
CA VAL A 57 -0.48 -16.46 -11.39
C VAL A 57 0.81 -15.67 -11.52
N ARG A 58 0.73 -14.50 -12.16
CA ARG A 58 1.84 -13.53 -12.18
C ARG A 58 1.52 -12.35 -11.29
N VAL A 59 2.37 -12.12 -10.30
CA VAL A 59 2.19 -11.10 -9.28
C VAL A 59 3.43 -10.23 -9.16
N THR A 60 3.24 -8.98 -8.78
CA THR A 60 4.33 -8.10 -8.37
C THR A 60 4.47 -8.16 -6.86
N CYS A 61 5.66 -8.50 -6.38
CA CYS A 61 5.98 -8.60 -4.96
C CYS A 61 6.95 -7.49 -4.54
N PRO A 62 6.79 -6.90 -3.33
CA PRO A 62 7.76 -5.93 -2.81
C PRO A 62 9.19 -6.48 -2.79
N GLU A 63 9.35 -7.75 -2.41
CA GLU A 63 10.63 -8.45 -2.28
C GLU A 63 10.55 -9.86 -2.88
N GLN A 64 11.70 -10.44 -3.20
CA GLN A 64 11.81 -11.79 -3.76
C GLN A 64 11.21 -12.86 -2.85
N THR A 65 11.23 -12.62 -1.54
CA THR A 65 10.79 -13.56 -0.51
C THR A 65 9.38 -13.28 -0.02
N SER A 66 8.63 -12.32 -0.61
CA SER A 66 7.33 -11.89 -0.08
C SER A 66 6.31 -13.03 0.08
N LEU A 67 6.40 -14.10 -0.72
CA LEU A 67 5.48 -15.24 -0.68
C LEU A 67 5.91 -16.37 0.27
N LEU A 68 7.00 -16.21 1.02
CA LEU A 68 7.42 -17.20 2.02
C LEU A 68 6.38 -17.32 3.15
N ALA A 69 6.16 -18.55 3.63
CA ALA A 69 5.16 -18.85 4.66
C ALA A 69 5.38 -18.08 5.97
N GLU A 70 6.62 -17.70 6.28
CA GLU A 70 6.95 -16.89 7.45
C GLU A 70 6.33 -15.48 7.40
N PHE A 71 5.87 -15.01 6.24
CA PHE A 71 5.20 -13.72 6.08
C PHE A 71 3.67 -13.82 6.04
N ASN A 72 3.13 -15.05 6.02
CA ASN A 72 1.69 -15.26 6.03
C ASN A 72 1.10 -14.81 7.37
N ASN A 73 0.07 -13.98 7.28
CA ASN A 73 -0.80 -13.72 8.42
C ASN A 73 -1.87 -14.84 8.56
N GLN A 74 -2.73 -14.72 9.56
CA GLN A 74 -3.77 -15.73 9.81
C GLN A 74 -4.76 -15.87 8.63
N PRO A 75 -5.29 -14.78 8.02
CA PRO A 75 -6.14 -14.89 6.83
C PRO A 75 -5.49 -15.56 5.62
N VAL A 76 -4.22 -15.27 5.33
CA VAL A 76 -3.47 -15.92 4.24
C VAL A 76 -3.32 -17.42 4.50
N THR A 77 -2.96 -17.79 5.73
CA THR A 77 -2.86 -19.19 6.14
C THR A 77 -4.20 -19.91 6.01
N GLN A 78 -5.30 -19.26 6.39
CA GLN A 78 -6.64 -19.83 6.24
C GLN A 78 -7.01 -20.02 4.76
N ALA A 79 -6.71 -19.04 3.90
CA ALA A 79 -6.99 -19.12 2.47
C ALA A 79 -6.23 -20.27 1.80
N LEU A 80 -4.97 -20.52 2.19
CA LEU A 80 -4.21 -21.70 1.76
C LEU A 80 -4.93 -22.99 2.17
N LEU A 81 -5.31 -23.13 3.44
CA LEU A 81 -6.02 -24.31 3.94
C LEU A 81 -7.39 -24.53 3.26
N GLU A 82 -8.12 -23.47 2.93
CA GLU A 82 -9.38 -23.60 2.17
C GLU A 82 -9.15 -24.00 0.71
N ALA A 83 -8.06 -23.53 0.09
CA ALA A 83 -7.66 -23.94 -1.25
C ALA A 83 -7.30 -25.44 -1.30
N GLU A 84 -6.58 -25.94 -0.28
CA GLU A 84 -6.22 -27.37 -0.16
C GLU A 84 -7.46 -28.27 -0.10
N LYS A 85 -8.52 -27.84 0.61
CA LYS A 85 -9.81 -28.56 0.66
C LYS A 85 -10.48 -28.67 -0.71
N CYS A 86 -10.12 -27.80 -1.65
CA CYS A 86 -10.59 -27.80 -3.03
C CYS A 86 -9.59 -28.45 -4.00
N GLY A 87 -8.59 -29.17 -3.47
CA GLY A 87 -7.56 -29.85 -4.26
C GLY A 87 -6.56 -28.91 -4.91
N VAL A 88 -6.38 -27.68 -4.39
CA VAL A 88 -5.43 -26.68 -4.88
C VAL A 88 -4.32 -26.52 -3.85
N PHE A 89 -3.07 -26.77 -4.24
CA PHE A 89 -1.91 -26.68 -3.33
C PHE A 89 -0.91 -25.66 -3.87
N PHE A 90 -0.47 -24.72 -3.03
CA PHE A 90 0.60 -23.80 -3.40
C PHE A 90 1.94 -24.53 -3.32
N GLU A 91 2.54 -24.82 -4.47
CA GLU A 91 3.74 -25.66 -4.54
C GLU A 91 5.02 -24.84 -4.52
N SER A 92 5.06 -23.78 -5.34
CA SER A 92 6.29 -23.01 -5.53
C SER A 92 6.01 -21.64 -6.12
N PHE A 93 7.03 -20.80 -6.05
CA PHE A 93 7.07 -19.56 -6.80
C PHE A 93 8.47 -19.33 -7.37
N GLN A 94 8.54 -18.66 -8.51
CA GLN A 94 9.78 -18.34 -9.19
C GLN A 94 9.88 -16.83 -9.42
N ILE A 95 11.07 -16.29 -9.15
CA ILE A 95 11.41 -14.91 -9.52
C ILE A 95 11.64 -14.88 -11.03
N VAL A 96 10.79 -14.15 -11.75
CA VAL A 96 10.86 -14.01 -13.21
C VAL A 96 11.84 -12.89 -13.57
N ALA A 97 11.67 -11.72 -12.95
CA ALA A 97 12.47 -10.54 -13.22
C ALA A 97 12.36 -9.50 -12.09
N GLU A 98 13.27 -8.55 -12.09
CA GLU A 98 13.10 -7.29 -11.38
C GLU A 98 12.21 -6.34 -12.21
N ASP A 99 11.28 -5.66 -11.54
CA ASP A 99 10.49 -4.60 -12.16
C ASP A 99 11.22 -3.27 -12.04
N LEU A 100 11.72 -2.79 -13.18
CA LEU A 100 12.51 -1.56 -13.32
C LEU A 100 11.68 -0.28 -13.16
N ASN A 101 10.35 -0.36 -13.26
CA ASN A 101 9.46 0.79 -13.08
C ASN A 101 8.91 0.88 -11.65
N SER A 102 9.20 -0.10 -10.81
CA SER A 102 8.71 -0.17 -9.44
C SER A 102 9.72 0.37 -8.44
N ASP A 103 9.21 0.90 -7.33
CA ASP A 103 10.04 1.37 -6.23
C ASP A 103 10.88 0.25 -5.58
N ILE A 104 12.03 0.66 -5.03
CA ILE A 104 12.86 -0.18 -4.18
C ILE A 104 12.32 -0.09 -2.75
N THR A 105 12.06 -1.25 -2.15
CA THR A 105 11.54 -1.37 -0.79
C THR A 105 12.61 -1.06 0.25
N ALA A 106 12.21 -0.44 1.37
CA ALA A 106 13.09 -0.14 2.50
C ALA A 106 13.62 -1.44 3.14
N SER A 107 14.93 -1.53 3.34
CA SER A 107 15.58 -2.66 4.03
C SER A 107 15.77 -2.43 5.53
N GLU A 108 15.94 -1.17 5.93
CA GLU A 108 16.23 -0.78 7.32
C GLU A 108 14.98 -0.37 8.08
N THR A 109 15.03 -0.51 9.41
CA THR A 109 13.98 0.02 10.28
C THR A 109 14.13 1.53 10.38
N PRO A 110 13.10 2.32 10.01
CA PRO A 110 13.25 3.77 9.97
C PRO A 110 13.04 4.41 11.35
N SER A 111 13.60 5.61 11.54
CA SER A 111 13.44 6.41 12.75
C SER A 111 12.05 7.04 12.88
N TRP A 112 11.37 7.27 11.75
CA TRP A 112 9.97 7.67 11.65
C TRP A 112 9.38 7.17 10.33
N GLN A 113 8.05 7.20 10.21
CA GLN A 113 7.32 6.65 9.08
C GLN A 113 6.37 7.67 8.48
N LEU A 114 6.02 7.45 7.22
CA LEU A 114 5.13 8.30 6.47
C LEU A 114 4.03 7.46 5.81
N LEU A 115 2.77 7.67 6.21
CA LEU A 115 1.61 7.15 5.50
C LEU A 115 1.28 8.10 4.34
N TYR A 116 1.64 7.69 3.13
CA TYR A 116 1.67 8.49 1.91
C TYR A 116 1.44 7.61 0.69
N THR A 117 0.76 8.15 -0.32
CA THR A 117 0.60 7.51 -1.61
C THR A 117 0.28 8.57 -2.65
N THR A 118 0.38 8.23 -3.93
CA THR A 118 -0.17 8.98 -5.07
C THR A 118 -0.87 8.04 -6.01
N TYR A 119 -1.73 8.54 -6.91
CA TYR A 119 -2.38 7.72 -7.93
C TYR A 119 -1.39 7.06 -8.91
N LEU A 120 -0.14 7.55 -8.97
CA LEU A 120 0.92 6.98 -9.81
C LEU A 120 1.67 5.83 -9.13
N GLN A 121 1.62 5.75 -7.80
CA GLN A 121 2.39 4.76 -7.05
C GLN A 121 1.70 3.40 -7.03
N SER A 122 2.48 2.37 -7.34
CA SER A 122 2.11 0.98 -7.17
C SER A 122 3.06 0.34 -6.15
N CYS A 123 2.92 0.73 -4.89
CA CYS A 123 3.72 0.24 -3.77
C CYS A 123 2.94 0.22 -2.46
N SER A 124 3.60 -0.20 -1.37
CA SER A 124 3.06 -0.01 -0.02
C SER A 124 2.85 1.49 0.26
N PRO A 125 1.74 1.88 0.90
CA PRO A 125 1.48 3.28 1.25
C PRO A 125 2.22 3.72 2.54
N LEU A 126 2.95 2.82 3.19
CA LEU A 126 3.77 3.14 4.35
C LEU A 126 5.21 3.29 3.88
N HIS A 127 5.81 4.45 4.10
CA HIS A 127 7.16 4.79 3.64
C HIS A 127 8.10 5.03 4.83
N SER A 128 9.37 4.75 4.61
CA SER A 128 10.46 5.18 5.49
C SER A 128 10.52 6.71 5.50
N GLY A 129 10.45 7.30 6.68
CA GLY A 129 10.69 8.73 6.86
C GLY A 129 12.15 9.13 6.66
N ASP A 130 13.08 8.19 6.60
CA ASP A 130 14.50 8.50 6.39
C ASP A 130 14.88 8.47 4.91
N THR A 131 14.21 7.64 4.10
CA THR A 131 14.59 7.38 2.69
C THR A 131 13.45 7.50 1.69
N LEU A 132 12.21 7.70 2.13
CA LEU A 132 10.98 7.66 1.32
C LEU A 132 10.71 6.31 0.65
N GLN A 133 11.52 5.28 0.89
CA GLN A 133 11.29 3.95 0.32
C GLN A 133 10.07 3.29 0.96
N PRO A 134 9.21 2.59 0.19
CA PRO A 134 8.05 1.89 0.72
C PRO A 134 8.46 0.74 1.66
N ILE A 135 7.69 0.53 2.72
CA ILE A 135 7.85 -0.50 3.75
C ILE A 135 6.75 -1.55 3.54
N PRO A 136 7.06 -2.84 3.35
CA PRO A 136 6.03 -3.84 3.08
C PRO A 136 5.13 -4.06 4.28
N LEU A 137 3.81 -3.99 4.09
CA LEU A 137 2.85 -4.12 5.19
C LEU A 137 2.94 -5.49 5.87
N TYR A 138 3.27 -6.56 5.14
CA TYR A 138 3.42 -7.89 5.73
C TYR A 138 4.63 -8.02 6.66
N LYS A 139 5.59 -7.08 6.64
CA LYS A 139 6.70 -7.05 7.60
C LYS A 139 6.30 -6.36 8.90
N GLN A 140 5.47 -5.32 8.80
CA GLN A 140 5.14 -4.46 9.93
C GLN A 140 3.79 -4.78 10.60
N LEU A 141 2.81 -5.19 9.81
CA LEU A 141 1.41 -5.35 10.22
C LEU A 141 0.91 -6.81 10.14
N LYS A 142 1.81 -7.78 9.88
CA LYS A 142 1.49 -9.22 9.79
C LYS A 142 0.56 -9.71 10.89
N ASN A 143 0.83 -9.30 12.13
CA ASN A 143 0.11 -9.77 13.31
C ASN A 143 -1.21 -9.01 13.55
N ILE A 144 -1.56 -8.07 12.68
CA ILE A 144 -2.74 -7.20 12.79
C ILE A 144 -3.43 -7.11 11.41
N PRO A 145 -3.99 -8.23 10.90
CA PRO A 145 -4.44 -8.32 9.50
C PRO A 145 -5.51 -7.29 9.12
N HIS A 146 -6.39 -6.94 10.07
CA HIS A 146 -7.43 -5.93 9.85
C HIS A 146 -6.83 -4.55 9.58
N LEU A 147 -5.73 -4.19 10.24
CA LEU A 147 -5.07 -2.90 10.06
C LEU A 147 -4.35 -2.84 8.71
N ALA A 148 -3.71 -3.94 8.29
CA ALA A 148 -3.10 -4.05 6.95
C ALA A 148 -4.17 -3.91 5.84
N MET A 149 -5.27 -4.66 5.95
CA MET A 149 -6.40 -4.58 5.02
C MET A 149 -6.99 -3.16 4.96
N ASP A 150 -7.23 -2.53 6.11
CA ASP A 150 -7.81 -1.20 6.19
C ASP A 150 -6.87 -0.12 5.63
N THR A 151 -5.56 -0.29 5.81
CA THR A 151 -4.53 0.55 5.20
C THR A 151 -4.54 0.46 3.67
N ILE A 152 -4.67 -0.75 3.12
CA ILE A 152 -4.83 -0.95 1.67
C ILE A 152 -6.12 -0.29 1.17
N LYS A 153 -7.26 -0.48 1.87
CA LYS A 153 -8.53 0.16 1.47
C LYS A 153 -8.47 1.68 1.53
N TRP A 154 -7.81 2.24 2.54
CA TRP A 154 -7.54 3.67 2.61
C TRP A 154 -6.70 4.14 1.42
N GLN A 155 -5.60 3.45 1.10
CA GLN A 155 -4.75 3.77 -0.06
C GLN A 155 -5.57 3.81 -1.34
N GLU A 156 -6.43 2.82 -1.57
CA GLU A 156 -7.30 2.75 -2.74
C GLU A 156 -8.23 3.96 -2.87
N ASN A 157 -8.87 4.35 -1.76
CA ASN A 157 -9.78 5.50 -1.74
C ASN A 157 -9.01 6.82 -1.94
N TRP A 158 -7.83 6.93 -1.33
CA TRP A 158 -6.96 8.09 -1.47
C TRP A 158 -6.49 8.25 -2.90
N GLN A 159 -5.96 7.19 -3.52
CA GLN A 159 -5.50 7.20 -4.91
C GLN A 159 -6.64 7.49 -5.89
N ALA A 160 -7.86 7.00 -5.62
CA ALA A 160 -9.02 7.34 -6.45
C ALA A 160 -9.36 8.84 -6.39
N CYS A 161 -9.28 9.46 -5.21
CA CYS A 161 -9.49 10.91 -5.07
C CYS A 161 -8.38 11.70 -5.79
N ASP A 162 -7.12 11.31 -5.59
CA ASP A 162 -5.98 11.93 -6.27
C ASP A 162 -6.07 11.81 -7.79
N GLN A 163 -6.48 10.65 -8.31
CA GLN A 163 -6.71 10.46 -9.75
C GLN A 163 -7.82 11.38 -10.30
N LEU A 164 -8.96 11.47 -9.61
CA LEU A 164 -10.05 12.36 -10.03
C LEU A 164 -9.62 13.83 -10.02
N GLN A 165 -8.85 14.23 -9.01
CA GLN A 165 -8.27 15.56 -8.92
C GLN A 165 -7.29 15.81 -10.08
N MET A 166 -6.38 14.89 -10.35
CA MET A 166 -5.36 15.03 -11.39
C MET A 166 -5.94 15.00 -12.81
N ASN A 167 -7.07 14.32 -13.02
CA ASN A 167 -7.80 14.35 -14.29
C ASN A 167 -8.50 15.69 -14.55
N GLY A 168 -8.71 16.54 -13.53
CA GLY A 168 -9.24 17.91 -13.69
C GLY A 168 -10.64 18.00 -14.31
N SER A 169 -11.51 17.01 -14.06
CA SER A 169 -12.84 16.96 -14.68
C SER A 169 -13.96 16.64 -13.70
N VAL A 170 -14.48 15.42 -13.74
CA VAL A 170 -15.62 15.00 -12.92
C VAL A 170 -15.17 14.84 -11.47
N LEU A 171 -15.89 15.48 -10.55
CA LEU A 171 -15.68 15.42 -9.10
C LEU A 171 -14.30 15.91 -8.61
N GLU A 172 -13.58 16.72 -9.40
CA GLU A 172 -12.25 17.22 -9.04
C GLU A 172 -12.24 17.92 -7.67
N LYS A 173 -13.20 18.82 -7.44
CA LYS A 173 -13.26 19.62 -6.20
C LYS A 173 -13.58 18.77 -4.99
N GLU A 174 -14.56 17.87 -5.12
CA GLU A 174 -14.97 16.95 -4.07
C GLU A 174 -13.84 15.99 -3.71
N ALA A 175 -13.14 15.47 -4.72
CA ALA A 175 -12.00 14.58 -4.55
C ALA A 175 -10.81 15.29 -3.89
N LEU A 176 -10.50 16.51 -4.34
CA LEU A 176 -9.46 17.34 -3.74
C LEU A 176 -9.75 17.63 -2.25
N GLU A 177 -10.99 17.99 -1.91
CA GLU A 177 -11.38 18.24 -0.52
C GLU A 177 -11.10 17.00 0.36
N GLN A 178 -11.40 15.78 -0.12
CA GLN A 178 -11.17 14.54 0.64
C GLN A 178 -9.71 14.37 1.09
N ILE A 179 -8.74 14.71 0.23
CA ILE A 179 -7.31 14.47 0.50
C ILE A 179 -6.56 15.69 1.07
N SER A 180 -7.14 16.88 0.98
CA SER A 180 -6.50 18.14 1.40
C SER A 180 -7.05 18.78 2.67
N SER A 181 -8.23 18.37 3.13
CA SER A 181 -8.90 18.95 4.30
C SER A 181 -8.91 18.00 5.50
N THR A 182 -8.80 18.56 6.71
CA THR A 182 -8.78 17.79 7.96
C THR A 182 -10.17 17.36 8.44
N GLU A 183 -11.23 17.88 7.81
CA GLU A 183 -12.60 17.66 8.25
C GLU A 183 -13.26 16.45 7.59
N THR A 184 -12.63 15.90 6.56
CA THR A 184 -13.19 14.84 5.74
C THR A 184 -13.09 13.47 6.39
N HIS A 185 -13.93 12.55 5.92
CA HIS A 185 -13.90 11.17 6.38
C HIS A 185 -12.58 10.49 6.00
N LEU A 186 -12.08 10.73 4.78
CA LEU A 186 -10.86 10.12 4.28
C LEU A 186 -9.62 10.56 5.09
N PHE A 187 -9.54 11.85 5.45
CA PHE A 187 -8.50 12.33 6.36
C PHE A 187 -8.59 11.66 7.73
N LYS A 188 -9.78 11.67 8.35
CA LYS A 188 -9.97 11.10 9.70
C LYS A 188 -9.61 9.62 9.74
N HIS A 189 -9.97 8.88 8.69
CA HIS A 189 -9.62 7.47 8.52
C HIS A 189 -8.10 7.27 8.43
N GLY A 190 -7.42 7.94 7.49
CA GLY A 190 -5.98 7.81 7.31
C GLY A 190 -5.16 8.30 8.50
N TYR A 191 -5.61 9.38 9.14
CA TYR A 191 -4.99 9.91 10.35
C TYR A 191 -5.09 8.91 11.52
N HIS A 192 -6.25 8.28 11.70
CA HIS A 192 -6.43 7.20 12.67
C HIS A 192 -5.52 5.99 12.35
N LEU A 193 -5.40 5.61 11.08
CA LEU A 193 -4.50 4.53 10.65
C LEU A 193 -3.04 4.83 11.03
N ALA A 194 -2.55 6.05 10.78
CA ALA A 194 -1.20 6.47 11.18
C ALA A 194 -0.99 6.35 12.71
N GLN A 195 -2.00 6.69 13.51
CA GLN A 195 -1.93 6.54 14.97
C GLN A 195 -1.88 5.07 15.39
N GLU A 196 -2.69 4.21 14.79
CA GLU A 196 -2.71 2.77 15.08
C GLU A 196 -1.41 2.09 14.65
N ILE A 197 -0.86 2.44 13.49
CA ILE A 197 0.45 1.97 13.03
C ILE A 197 1.54 2.39 14.02
N THR A 198 1.52 3.64 14.50
CA THR A 198 2.45 4.12 15.53
C THR A 198 2.32 3.31 16.82
N ARG A 199 1.09 3.07 17.29
CA ARG A 199 0.81 2.32 18.53
C ARG A 199 1.36 0.90 18.47
N HIS A 200 1.29 0.26 17.31
CA HIS A 200 1.71 -1.13 17.13
C HIS A 200 3.18 -1.31 16.77
N SER A 201 3.77 -0.38 16.02
CA SER A 201 5.18 -0.45 15.63
C SER A 201 6.13 0.19 16.65
N GLY A 202 5.64 1.12 17.47
CA GLY A 202 6.48 1.98 18.31
C GLY A 202 7.22 3.06 17.52
N ILE A 203 7.03 3.15 16.20
CA ILE A 203 7.70 4.11 15.33
C ILE A 203 6.75 5.28 15.02
N PRO A 204 7.16 6.54 15.23
CA PRO A 204 6.32 7.69 14.91
C PRO A 204 5.89 7.70 13.45
N THR A 205 4.58 7.53 13.19
CA THR A 205 4.02 7.54 11.84
C THR A 205 3.29 8.85 11.58
N TYR A 206 3.66 9.53 10.50
CA TYR A 206 3.10 10.80 10.06
C TYR A 206 2.11 10.56 8.93
N TYR A 207 0.99 11.28 8.95
CA TYR A 207 0.02 11.28 7.86
C TYR A 207 0.34 12.41 6.87
N TYR A 208 0.34 12.09 5.58
CA TYR A 208 0.49 13.07 4.51
C TYR A 208 -0.82 13.80 4.21
N LEU A 209 -0.81 15.12 4.34
CA LEU A 209 -1.91 16.00 3.93
C LEU A 209 -1.57 16.66 2.59
N TYR A 210 -2.38 16.42 1.56
CA TYR A 210 -2.15 16.98 0.23
C TYR A 210 -2.46 18.47 0.18
N ARG A 211 -1.68 19.22 -0.61
CA ARG A 211 -1.86 20.65 -0.86
C ARG A 211 -1.74 20.97 -2.35
N ILE A 212 -2.73 21.67 -2.88
CA ILE A 212 -2.70 22.31 -4.21
C ILE A 212 -3.62 23.54 -4.15
N GLY A 213 -3.32 24.60 -4.91
CA GLY A 213 -4.02 25.88 -4.83
C GLY A 213 -3.24 26.92 -4.02
N GLY A 214 -3.95 27.67 -3.17
CA GLY A 214 -3.36 28.75 -2.36
C GLY A 214 -3.20 30.08 -3.09
N GLU A 215 -3.04 31.16 -2.32
CA GLU A 215 -2.98 32.53 -2.84
C GLU A 215 -1.57 32.92 -3.33
N SER A 216 -0.53 32.48 -2.60
CA SER A 216 0.87 32.75 -2.91
C SER A 216 1.79 31.80 -2.16
N ARG A 217 3.01 31.65 -2.68
CA ARG A 217 4.08 30.88 -2.03
C ARG A 217 4.37 31.38 -0.61
N GLU A 218 4.45 32.70 -0.43
CA GLU A 218 4.74 33.34 0.85
C GLU A 218 3.64 33.02 1.86
N ALA A 219 2.36 33.12 1.47
CA ALA A 219 1.25 32.82 2.37
C ALA A 219 1.28 31.36 2.87
N GLU A 220 1.63 30.41 2.01
CA GLU A 220 1.73 29.00 2.40
C GLU A 220 2.90 28.71 3.33
N LEU A 221 4.06 29.32 3.10
CA LEU A 221 5.21 29.16 3.99
C LEU A 221 4.97 29.73 5.39
N HIS A 222 4.06 30.69 5.53
CA HIS A 222 3.60 31.23 6.82
C HIS A 222 2.36 30.48 7.37
N SER A 223 1.92 29.41 6.70
CA SER A 223 0.81 28.60 7.20
C SER A 223 1.15 27.89 8.50
N HIS A 224 0.11 27.58 9.26
CA HIS A 224 0.23 26.85 10.53
C HIS A 224 -0.39 25.46 10.38
N CYS A 225 0.05 24.52 11.21
CA CYS A 225 -0.51 23.18 11.26
C CYS A 225 -2.05 23.26 11.38
N PRO A 226 -2.82 22.59 10.51
CA PRO A 226 -4.26 22.76 10.46
C PRO A 226 -4.95 22.27 11.74
N LEU A 227 -4.34 21.32 12.47
CA LEU A 227 -4.88 20.77 13.71
C LEU A 227 -4.54 21.61 14.95
N CYS A 228 -3.26 21.89 15.21
CA CYS A 228 -2.83 22.56 16.45
C CYS A 228 -2.46 24.03 16.29
N LYS A 229 -2.48 24.57 15.08
CA LYS A 229 -2.13 25.96 14.74
C LYS A 229 -0.70 26.38 15.13
N ARG A 230 0.19 25.43 15.40
CA ARG A 230 1.63 25.71 15.60
C ARG A 230 2.32 25.92 14.26
N ALA A 231 3.42 26.68 14.27
CA ALA A 231 4.34 26.72 13.15
C ALA A 231 4.86 25.30 12.84
N TRP A 232 4.96 24.97 11.57
CA TRP A 232 5.28 23.62 11.10
C TRP A 232 6.10 23.62 9.80
N THR A 233 6.43 24.79 9.27
CA THR A 233 7.31 24.94 8.11
C THR A 233 8.73 24.50 8.47
N LEU A 234 9.32 23.69 7.61
CA LEU A 234 10.70 23.22 7.72
C LEU A 234 11.67 24.25 7.16
N GLU A 235 12.88 24.31 7.73
CA GLU A 235 13.96 25.15 7.19
C GLU A 235 14.42 24.68 5.80
N GLN A 236 14.43 23.36 5.59
CA GLN A 236 14.70 22.71 4.32
C GLN A 236 13.65 21.64 4.04
N PRO A 237 13.16 21.51 2.80
CA PRO A 237 12.19 20.49 2.46
C PRO A 237 12.80 19.09 2.63
N LEU A 238 12.00 18.16 3.17
CA LEU A 238 12.36 16.73 3.17
C LEU A 238 12.02 16.15 1.80
N PHE A 239 12.96 15.37 1.24
CA PHE A 239 12.82 14.74 -0.08
C PHE A 239 12.46 15.72 -1.21
N ASP A 240 12.84 17.00 -1.06
CA ASP A 240 12.61 18.09 -2.02
C ASP A 240 11.14 18.51 -2.24
N PHE A 241 10.14 17.83 -1.63
CA PHE A 241 8.72 18.20 -1.79
C PHE A 241 7.93 18.36 -0.48
N LEU A 242 8.45 17.92 0.66
CA LEU A 242 7.77 18.04 1.95
C LEU A 242 8.28 19.26 2.72
N TYR A 243 7.48 20.33 2.71
CA TYR A 243 7.85 21.62 3.30
C TYR A 243 7.32 21.79 4.73
N PHE A 244 6.34 21.00 5.13
CA PHE A 244 5.69 21.15 6.43
C PHE A 244 5.70 19.85 7.21
N LYS A 245 6.09 19.90 8.49
CA LYS A 245 6.09 18.77 9.41
C LYS A 245 5.72 19.22 10.83
N CYS A 246 4.65 18.64 11.38
CA CYS A 246 4.19 18.90 12.74
C CYS A 246 4.38 17.65 13.60
N ASP A 247 5.38 17.67 14.49
CA ASP A 247 5.66 16.53 15.38
C ASP A 247 4.60 16.31 16.45
N HIS A 248 3.92 17.39 16.86
CA HIS A 248 2.84 17.31 17.84
C HIS A 248 1.61 16.57 17.29
N CYS A 249 1.26 16.85 16.03
CA CYS A 249 0.08 16.27 15.39
C CYS A 249 0.43 15.09 14.47
N ARG A 250 1.71 14.74 14.27
CA ARG A 250 2.12 13.72 13.28
C ARG A 250 1.54 13.97 11.89
N LEU A 251 1.55 15.23 11.46
CA LEU A 251 1.17 15.63 10.09
C LEU A 251 2.41 16.05 9.31
N ILE A 252 2.43 15.71 8.04
CA ILE A 252 3.42 16.19 7.07
C ILE A 252 2.68 16.63 5.80
N SER A 253 3.21 17.59 5.07
CA SER A 253 2.52 18.13 3.90
C SER A 253 3.50 18.76 2.92
N ASN A 254 3.11 18.76 1.64
CA ASN A 254 3.82 19.45 0.59
C ASN A 254 3.48 20.95 0.58
N LEU A 255 4.36 21.76 -0.02
CA LEU A 255 3.97 23.08 -0.52
C LEU A 255 3.05 22.87 -1.71
N SER A 256 2.02 23.71 -1.89
CA SER A 256 1.13 23.61 -3.03
C SER A 256 1.89 23.50 -4.34
N TRP A 257 1.50 22.52 -5.15
CA TRP A 257 2.09 22.25 -6.45
C TRP A 257 1.97 23.43 -7.44
N HIS A 258 1.13 24.43 -7.16
CA HIS A 258 1.07 25.67 -7.96
C HIS A 258 2.28 26.60 -7.73
N TRP A 259 2.96 26.48 -6.59
CA TRP A 259 3.97 27.43 -6.11
C TRP A 259 5.34 26.80 -5.87
N GLN A 260 5.53 25.55 -6.30
CA GLN A 260 6.83 24.86 -6.28
C GLN A 260 7.72 25.27 -7.45
#